data_AF-A0A3A8YGB5-F1
#
_entry.id   AF-A0A3A8YGB5-F1
#
_cell.length_a   1.000
_cell.length_b   1.000
_cell.length_c   1.000
_cell.angle_alpha   90.00
_cell.angle_beta   90.00
_cell.angle_gamma   90.00
#
_symmetry.space_group_name_H-M   'P 1'
#
loop_
_entity.id
_entity.type
_entity.pdbx_description
1 polymer ?
#
loop_
_entity_poly.entity_id
_entity_poly.type
_entity_poly.pdbx_seq_one_letter_code
_entity_poly.pdbx_strand_id
1 'polypeptide(L)'
;MKISCLKVGGRTIKTVVAVFLCLLTGTIRKSDTAFYAAIAAVLCVQRTSKDSFHEAFNREAATVIGGIWGMLVLLFERNVWCIPCEAMRYLFLSVLLFPIINFSVLIKREKGTFLMCVVFLCITVTHGNDESPLSFGAARILDTTIGIVIALIINQFPIHRILAKGEQAGR
;
A
#
# COMPACT_ATOMS: atom_id res chain seq x y z
N MET A 1 25.07 1.60 29.21
CA MET A 1 23.77 2.16 28.77
C MET A 1 22.68 1.16 29.13
N LYS A 2 21.84 1.45 30.12
CA LYS A 2 20.62 0.65 30.40
C LYS A 2 19.63 0.95 29.29
N ILE A 3 19.47 0.02 28.35
CA ILE A 3 18.35 0.03 27.41
C ILE A 3 17.14 -0.32 28.27
N SER A 4 16.51 0.69 28.85
CA SER A 4 15.22 0.56 29.51
C SER A 4 14.27 -0.10 28.51
N CYS A 5 13.81 -1.29 28.85
CA CYS A 5 12.85 -2.05 28.07
C CYS A 5 11.62 -1.16 27.83
N LEU A 6 11.60 -0.48 26.68
CA LEU A 6 10.44 0.23 26.17
C LEU A 6 9.32 -0.81 26.19
N LYS A 7 8.26 -0.57 26.97
CA LYS A 7 7.05 -1.39 26.92
C LYS A 7 6.52 -1.33 25.49
N VAL A 8 6.98 -2.27 24.65
CA VAL A 8 6.61 -2.33 23.25
C VAL A 8 5.12 -2.64 23.21
N GLY A 9 4.33 -1.68 22.74
CA GLY A 9 2.89 -1.86 22.60
C GLY A 9 2.60 -3.01 21.64
N GLY A 10 1.58 -3.82 21.94
CA GLY A 10 1.22 -4.99 21.13
C GLY A 10 0.99 -4.68 19.64
N ARG A 11 0.58 -3.44 19.31
CA ARG A 11 0.48 -2.96 17.92
C ARG A 11 1.84 -2.98 17.21
N THR A 12 2.91 -2.51 17.85
CA THR A 12 4.25 -2.45 17.25
C THR A 12 4.76 -3.85 16.91
N ILE A 13 4.54 -4.83 17.81
CA ILE A 13 4.92 -6.24 17.56
C ILE A 13 4.14 -6.79 16.36
N LYS A 14 2.82 -6.56 16.31
CA LYS A 14 1.98 -6.96 15.16
C LYS A 14 2.50 -6.37 13.85
N THR A 15 2.86 -5.09 13.86
CA THR A 15 3.39 -4.41 12.67
C THR A 15 4.70 -5.02 12.22
N VAL A 16 5.65 -5.25 13.12
CA VAL A 16 6.95 -5.86 12.77
C VAL A 16 6.76 -7.27 12.21
N VAL A 17 5.90 -8.09 12.83
CA VAL A 17 5.60 -9.45 12.35
C VAL A 17 4.92 -9.41 10.98
N ALA A 18 3.93 -8.53 10.79
CA ALA A 18 3.23 -8.40 9.51
C ALA A 18 4.19 -7.96 8.38
N VAL A 19 5.06 -6.99 8.65
CA VAL A 19 6.08 -6.53 7.69
C VAL A 19 7.06 -7.65 7.34
N PHE A 20 7.55 -8.39 8.34
CA PHE A 20 8.44 -9.53 8.11
C PHE A 20 7.79 -10.57 7.19
N LEU A 21 6.53 -10.92 7.45
CA LEU A 21 5.78 -11.87 6.62
C LEU A 21 5.55 -11.33 5.21
N CYS A 22 5.22 -10.05 5.04
CA CYS A 22 5.09 -9.44 3.71
C CYS A 22 6.39 -9.55 2.91
N LEU A 23 7.52 -9.18 3.51
CA LEU A 23 8.82 -9.26 2.85
C LEU A 23 9.18 -10.70 2.51
N LEU A 24 8.92 -11.66 3.41
CA LEU A 24 9.15 -13.08 3.15
C LEU A 24 8.31 -13.61 1.98
N THR A 25 7.01 -13.25 1.94
CA THR A 25 6.15 -13.61 0.79
C THR A 25 6.59 -12.97 -0.51
N GLY A 26 7.13 -11.75 -0.45
CA GLY A 26 7.73 -11.06 -1.59
C GLY A 26 8.94 -11.80 -2.16
N THR A 27 9.85 -12.25 -1.29
CA THR A 27 11.02 -13.04 -1.67
C THR A 27 10.64 -14.37 -2.32
N ILE A 28 9.65 -15.07 -1.78
CA ILE A 28 9.18 -16.37 -2.33
C ILE A 28 8.59 -16.17 -3.73
N ARG A 29 7.84 -15.09 -3.94
CA ARG A 29 7.21 -14.79 -5.24
C ARG A 29 8.14 -14.10 -6.23
N LYS A 30 9.39 -13.78 -5.83
CA LYS A 30 10.32 -12.93 -6.60
C LYS A 30 9.64 -11.64 -7.08
N SER A 31 8.85 -11.01 -6.21
CA SER A 31 8.09 -9.82 -6.57
C SER A 31 8.91 -8.56 -6.32
N ASP A 32 9.09 -7.75 -7.36
CA ASP A 32 9.73 -6.44 -7.28
C ASP A 32 8.89 -5.41 -6.49
N THR A 33 7.61 -5.74 -6.20
CA THR A 33 6.68 -4.87 -5.48
C THR A 33 6.48 -5.27 -4.02
N ALA A 34 7.32 -6.16 -3.47
CA ALA A 34 7.30 -6.58 -2.06
C ALA A 34 7.35 -5.41 -1.06
N PHE A 35 8.05 -4.33 -1.42
CA PHE A 35 8.10 -3.10 -0.64
C PHE A 35 6.70 -2.48 -0.43
N TYR A 36 5.85 -2.48 -1.47
CA TYR A 36 4.49 -1.95 -1.37
C TYR A 36 3.60 -2.82 -0.47
N ALA A 37 3.80 -4.15 -0.49
CA ALA A 37 3.13 -5.06 0.43
C ALA A 37 3.53 -4.83 1.90
N ALA A 38 4.80 -4.49 2.17
CA ALA A 38 5.24 -4.11 3.51
C ALA A 38 4.58 -2.80 3.98
N ILE A 39 4.54 -1.76 3.13
CA ILE A 39 3.83 -0.52 3.46
C ILE A 39 2.33 -0.81 3.68
N ALA A 40 1.74 -1.67 2.84
CA ALA A 40 0.37 -2.19 2.98
C ALA A 40 0.11 -2.65 4.41
N ALA A 41 0.98 -3.53 4.91
CA ALA A 41 0.85 -4.07 6.24
C ALA A 41 0.98 -3.03 7.35
N VAL A 42 1.95 -2.10 7.24
CA VAL A 42 2.16 -1.08 8.28
C VAL A 42 0.90 -0.22 8.50
N LEU A 43 0.26 0.26 7.43
CA LEU A 43 -0.93 1.12 7.60
C LEU A 43 -2.20 0.34 7.96
N CYS A 44 -2.29 -0.95 7.60
CA CYS A 44 -3.47 -1.76 7.89
C CYS A 44 -3.46 -2.35 9.30
N VAL A 45 -2.30 -2.48 9.96
CA VAL A 45 -2.23 -2.89 11.38
C VAL A 45 -2.71 -1.75 12.29
N GLN A 46 -3.92 -1.92 12.82
CA GLN A 46 -4.59 -0.97 13.71
C GLN A 46 -4.77 -1.53 15.13
N ARG A 47 -5.28 -0.72 16.06
CA ARG A 47 -5.56 -1.17 17.44
C ARG A 47 -6.73 -2.15 17.52
N THR A 48 -7.76 -1.91 16.71
CA THR A 48 -8.98 -2.71 16.66
C THR A 48 -9.09 -3.42 15.32
N SER A 49 -9.68 -4.62 15.29
CA SER A 49 -9.92 -5.35 14.04
C SER A 49 -10.89 -4.61 13.12
N LYS A 50 -11.95 -3.99 13.65
CA LYS A 50 -12.91 -3.20 12.85
C LYS A 50 -12.22 -2.04 12.11
N ASP A 51 -11.38 -1.30 12.82
CA ASP A 51 -10.61 -0.18 12.23
C ASP A 51 -9.66 -0.68 11.15
N SER A 52 -9.02 -1.83 11.38
CA SER A 52 -8.12 -2.47 10.42
C SER A 52 -8.82 -2.89 9.13
N PHE A 53 -10.03 -3.45 9.23
CA PHE A 53 -10.86 -3.75 8.06
C PHE A 53 -11.28 -2.50 7.30
N HIS A 54 -11.68 -1.44 8.01
CA HIS A 54 -12.06 -0.18 7.39
C HIS A 54 -10.87 0.47 6.65
N GLU A 55 -9.70 0.49 7.28
CA GLU A 55 -8.47 1.00 6.66
C GLU A 55 -7.99 0.13 5.51
N ALA A 56 -8.05 -1.20 5.63
CA ALA A 56 -7.78 -2.14 4.54
C ALA A 56 -8.64 -1.86 3.31
N PHE A 57 -9.95 -1.69 3.49
CA PHE A 57 -10.87 -1.43 2.40
C PHE A 57 -10.65 -0.06 1.74
N ASN A 58 -10.44 1.00 2.53
CA ASN A 58 -10.11 2.31 1.99
C ASN A 58 -8.81 2.29 1.19
N ARG A 59 -7.82 1.55 1.68
CA ARG A 59 -6.52 1.42 1.04
C ARG A 59 -6.61 0.67 -0.28
N GLU A 60 -7.30 -0.47 -0.27
CA GLU A 60 -7.45 -1.29 -1.48
C GLU A 60 -8.21 -0.53 -2.56
N ALA A 61 -9.31 0.13 -2.19
CA ALA A 61 -10.07 0.96 -3.13
C ALA A 61 -9.21 2.07 -3.74
N ALA A 62 -8.39 2.74 -2.93
CA ALA A 62 -7.48 3.77 -3.41
C ALA A 62 -6.39 3.23 -4.36
N THR A 63 -5.81 2.07 -4.04
CA THR A 63 -4.80 1.45 -4.90
C THR A 63 -5.40 0.98 -6.22
N VAL A 64 -6.58 0.37 -6.20
CA VAL A 64 -7.27 -0.08 -7.41
C VAL A 64 -7.65 1.11 -8.29
N ILE A 65 -8.23 2.17 -7.72
CA ILE A 65 -8.62 3.36 -8.49
C ILE A 65 -7.39 4.06 -9.06
N GLY A 66 -6.39 4.37 -8.23
CA GLY A 66 -5.14 4.99 -8.70
C GLY A 66 -4.42 4.13 -9.73
N GLY A 67 -4.48 2.81 -9.56
CA GLY A 67 -3.93 1.81 -10.48
C GLY A 67 -4.58 1.84 -11.85
N ILE A 68 -5.91 1.82 -11.88
CA ILE A 68 -6.71 1.91 -13.12
C ILE A 68 -6.41 3.22 -13.84
N TRP A 69 -6.44 4.36 -13.15
CA TRP A 69 -6.12 5.66 -13.75
C TRP A 69 -4.70 5.69 -14.30
N GLY A 70 -3.72 5.13 -13.59
CA GLY A 70 -2.33 5.08 -14.04
C GLY A 70 -2.16 4.21 -15.29
N MET A 71 -2.77 3.03 -15.30
CA MET A 71 -2.74 2.13 -16.46
C MET A 71 -3.45 2.73 -17.67
N LEU A 72 -4.60 3.38 -17.50
CA LEU A 72 -5.33 4.05 -18.58
C LEU A 72 -4.49 5.17 -19.22
N VAL A 73 -3.85 6.01 -18.41
CA VAL A 73 -3.02 7.11 -18.90
C VAL A 73 -1.78 6.59 -19.64
N LEU A 74 -1.13 5.54 -19.13
CA LEU A 74 -0.01 4.91 -19.83
C LEU A 74 -0.41 4.28 -21.17
N LEU A 75 -1.56 3.60 -21.22
CA LEU A 75 -2.09 3.06 -22.47
C LEU A 75 -2.39 4.17 -23.48
N PHE A 76 -2.93 5.29 -23.02
CA PHE A 76 -3.19 6.46 -23.85
C PHE A 76 -1.88 7.08 -24.39
N GLU A 77 -0.88 7.25 -23.53
CA GLU A 77 0.44 7.78 -23.91
C GLU A 77 1.12 6.87 -24.95
N ARG A 78 1.10 5.55 -24.74
CA ARG A 78 1.73 4.58 -25.64
C ARG A 78 1.04 4.49 -27.02
N ASN A 79 -0.28 4.63 -27.07
CA ASN A 79 -1.06 4.34 -28.28
C ASN A 79 -1.51 5.59 -29.06
N VAL A 80 -1.61 6.75 -28.40
CA VAL A 80 -2.16 7.98 -28.99
C VAL A 80 -1.13 9.11 -29.00
N TRP A 81 -0.36 9.29 -27.93
CA TRP A 81 0.46 10.49 -27.73
C TRP A 81 1.83 10.18 -27.10
N CYS A 82 2.84 9.92 -27.93
CA CYS A 82 4.22 9.85 -27.46
C CYS A 82 4.74 11.29 -27.27
N ILE A 83 4.83 11.76 -26.01
CA ILE A 83 5.31 13.11 -25.71
C ILE A 83 6.85 13.08 -25.73
N PRO A 84 7.51 13.74 -26.70
CA PRO A 84 8.97 13.64 -26.85
C PRO A 84 9.75 14.43 -25.79
N CYS A 85 9.09 15.32 -25.05
CA CYS A 85 9.71 16.14 -24.01
C CYS A 85 9.26 15.68 -22.61
N GLU A 86 10.21 15.16 -21.82
CA GLU A 86 9.98 14.69 -20.45
C GLU A 86 9.35 15.75 -19.55
N ALA A 87 9.74 17.03 -19.70
CA ALA A 87 9.16 18.13 -18.93
C ALA A 87 7.66 18.33 -19.23
N MET A 88 7.25 18.19 -20.49
CA MET A 88 5.84 18.24 -20.88
C MET A 88 5.07 17.03 -20.34
N ARG A 89 5.67 15.84 -20.34
CA ARG A 89 5.05 14.65 -19.73
C ARG A 89 4.81 14.87 -18.24
N TYR A 90 5.79 15.38 -17.50
CA TYR A 90 5.63 15.66 -16.07
C TYR A 90 4.58 16.73 -15.79
N LEU A 91 4.50 17.77 -16.64
CA LEU A 91 3.44 18.76 -16.55
C LEU A 91 2.06 18.11 -16.75
N PHE A 92 1.92 17.27 -17.77
CA PHE A 92 0.67 16.55 -18.07
C PHE A 92 0.24 15.63 -16.92
N LEU A 93 1.16 14.81 -16.40
CA LEU A 93 0.89 13.93 -15.25
C LEU A 93 0.49 14.73 -13.99
N SER A 94 1.10 15.89 -13.79
CA SER A 94 0.76 16.77 -12.66
C SER A 94 -0.65 17.36 -12.81
N VAL A 95 -1.03 17.79 -14.02
CA VAL A 95 -2.38 18.29 -14.32
C VAL A 95 -3.43 17.19 -14.13
N LEU A 96 -3.11 15.94 -14.49
CA LEU A 96 -3.99 14.79 -14.29
C LEU A 96 -4.26 14.44 -12.81
N LEU A 97 -3.50 14.97 -11.86
CA LEU A 97 -3.85 14.85 -10.44
C LEU A 97 -5.14 15.60 -10.11
N PHE A 98 -5.44 16.71 -10.80
CA PHE A 98 -6.67 17.47 -10.56
C PHE A 98 -7.96 16.64 -10.75
N PRO A 99 -8.17 15.95 -11.90
CA PRO A 99 -9.33 15.09 -12.05
C PRO A 99 -9.33 13.90 -11.09
N ILE A 100 -8.18 13.32 -10.75
CA ILE A 100 -8.09 12.21 -9.79
C ILE A 100 -8.53 12.65 -8.38
N ILE A 101 -8.07 13.82 -7.94
CA ILE A 101 -8.43 14.38 -6.63
C ILE A 101 -9.93 14.67 -6.59
N ASN A 102 -10.48 15.33 -7.62
CA ASN A 102 -11.91 15.61 -7.69
C ASN A 102 -12.75 14.33 -7.75
N PHE A 103 -12.28 13.32 -8.50
CA PHE A 103 -12.93 12.00 -8.55
C PHE A 103 -12.97 11.34 -7.17
N SER A 104 -11.87 11.42 -6.41
CA SER A 104 -11.81 10.88 -5.04
C SER A 104 -12.80 11.55 -4.07
N VAL A 105 -12.97 12.87 -4.19
CA VAL A 105 -13.97 13.63 -3.43
C VAL A 105 -15.39 13.22 -3.84
N LEU A 106 -15.64 13.07 -5.15
CA LEU A 106 -16.95 12.68 -5.68
C LEU A 106 -17.42 11.32 -5.15
N ILE A 107 -16.50 10.36 -5.02
CA ILE A 107 -16.80 9.02 -4.48
C ILE A 107 -16.77 8.96 -2.95
N LYS A 108 -16.61 10.10 -2.26
CA LYS A 108 -16.51 10.22 -0.79
C LYS A 108 -15.37 9.39 -0.19
N ARG A 109 -14.24 9.26 -0.91
CA ARG A 109 -13.04 8.51 -0.48
C ARG A 109 -11.86 9.42 -0.18
N GLU A 110 -12.12 10.56 0.47
CA GLU A 110 -11.10 11.59 0.77
C GLU A 110 -9.87 11.04 1.51
N LYS A 111 -10.07 10.10 2.45
CA LYS A 111 -8.99 9.43 3.18
C LYS A 111 -8.01 8.69 2.26
N GLY A 112 -8.48 8.23 1.11
CA GLY A 112 -7.71 7.48 0.12
C GLY A 112 -7.07 8.34 -0.97
N THR A 113 -7.41 9.64 -1.08
CA THR A 113 -6.97 10.52 -2.17
C THR A 113 -5.45 10.55 -2.30
N PHE A 114 -4.75 10.73 -1.18
CA PHE A 114 -3.28 10.73 -1.17
C PHE A 114 -2.71 9.45 -1.77
N LEU A 115 -3.25 8.29 -1.39
CA LEU A 115 -2.78 7.01 -1.88
C LEU A 115 -3.14 6.79 -3.36
N MET A 116 -4.31 7.23 -3.82
CA MET A 116 -4.68 7.20 -5.24
C MET A 116 -3.65 7.96 -6.09
N CYS A 117 -3.29 9.19 -5.68
CA CYS A 117 -2.30 10.00 -6.38
C CYS A 117 -0.91 9.34 -6.36
N VAL A 118 -0.48 8.80 -5.22
CA VAL A 118 0.83 8.11 -5.11
C VAL A 118 0.88 6.88 -6.01
N VAL A 119 -0.19 6.08 -6.06
CA VAL A 119 -0.23 4.88 -6.90
C VAL A 119 -0.26 5.24 -8.38
N PHE A 120 -1.06 6.25 -8.75
CA PHE A 120 -1.10 6.80 -10.10
C PHE A 120 0.31 7.22 -10.57
N LEU A 121 0.97 8.09 -9.81
CA LEU A 121 2.32 8.58 -10.14
C LEU A 121 3.34 7.46 -10.17
N CYS A 122 3.24 6.50 -9.25
CA CYS A 122 4.20 5.41 -9.24
C CYS A 122 4.09 4.50 -10.46
N ILE A 123 2.88 4.27 -10.97
CA ILE A 123 2.70 3.49 -12.21
C ILE A 123 3.21 4.31 -13.40
N THR A 124 2.80 5.57 -13.53
CA THR A 124 3.12 6.41 -14.69
C THR A 124 4.60 6.85 -14.75
N VAL A 125 5.24 7.11 -13.60
CA VAL A 125 6.63 7.59 -13.55
C VAL A 125 7.64 6.44 -13.53
N THR A 126 7.38 5.36 -12.80
CA THR A 126 8.39 4.29 -12.62
C THR A 126 8.46 3.34 -13.82
N HIS A 127 7.37 3.11 -14.56
CA HIS A 127 7.31 2.11 -15.62
C HIS A 127 6.75 2.67 -16.95
N GLY A 128 6.98 3.95 -17.23
CA GLY A 128 6.60 4.53 -18.53
C GLY A 128 7.30 3.88 -19.73
N ASN A 129 8.45 3.22 -19.51
CA ASN A 129 9.33 2.70 -20.57
C ASN A 129 9.59 1.18 -20.55
N ASP A 130 9.17 0.44 -19.53
CA ASP A 130 9.49 -0.99 -19.34
C ASP A 130 8.27 -1.93 -19.47
N GLU A 131 8.55 -3.24 -19.41
CA GLU A 131 7.65 -4.41 -19.42
C GLU A 131 6.18 -4.11 -19.07
N SER A 132 5.27 -4.58 -19.94
CA SER A 132 3.84 -4.26 -20.01
C SER A 132 3.28 -3.53 -18.77
N PRO A 133 3.03 -2.20 -18.83
CA PRO A 133 2.58 -1.42 -17.66
C PRO A 133 1.35 -1.98 -16.93
N LEU A 134 0.51 -2.72 -17.66
CA LEU A 134 -0.59 -3.53 -17.15
C LEU A 134 -0.14 -4.62 -16.17
N SER A 135 0.93 -5.37 -16.46
CA SER A 135 1.45 -6.40 -15.57
C SER A 135 2.02 -5.79 -14.29
N PHE A 136 2.72 -4.65 -14.38
CA PHE A 136 3.21 -3.95 -13.20
C PHE A 136 2.07 -3.40 -12.33
N GLY A 137 1.08 -2.74 -12.95
CA GLY A 137 -0.10 -2.24 -12.24
C GLY A 137 -0.87 -3.37 -11.54
N ALA A 138 -1.08 -4.49 -12.24
CA ALA A 138 -1.73 -5.68 -11.69
C ALA A 138 -0.90 -6.31 -10.56
N ALA A 139 0.41 -6.49 -10.75
CA ALA A 139 1.31 -7.00 -9.72
C ALA A 139 1.29 -6.12 -8.47
N ARG A 140 1.31 -4.79 -8.65
CA ARG A 140 1.21 -3.84 -7.53
C ARG A 140 -0.09 -4.01 -6.75
N ILE A 141 -1.23 -4.10 -7.45
CA ILE A 141 -2.54 -4.32 -6.80
C ILE A 141 -2.50 -5.63 -6.01
N LEU A 142 -2.10 -6.74 -6.64
CA LEU A 142 -2.01 -8.06 -6.00
C LEU A 142 -1.10 -8.05 -4.77
N ASP A 143 0.08 -7.43 -4.85
CA ASP A 143 1.04 -7.32 -3.76
C ASP A 143 0.47 -6.53 -2.58
N THR A 144 -0.22 -5.42 -2.87
CA THR A 144 -0.89 -4.66 -1.82
C THR A 144 -2.03 -5.45 -1.19
N THR A 145 -2.82 -6.19 -1.97
CA THR A 145 -3.88 -7.06 -1.44
C THR A 145 -3.30 -8.12 -0.51
N ILE A 146 -2.20 -8.77 -0.90
CA ILE A 146 -1.51 -9.78 -0.07
C ILE A 146 -1.03 -9.15 1.25
N GLY A 147 -0.39 -7.99 1.19
CA GLY A 147 0.06 -7.30 2.39
C GLY A 147 -1.08 -6.88 3.33
N ILE A 148 -2.22 -6.49 2.76
CA ILE A 148 -3.45 -6.21 3.51
C ILE A 148 -3.97 -7.48 4.20
N VAL A 149 -4.06 -8.59 3.48
CA VAL A 149 -4.52 -9.88 4.03
C VAL A 149 -3.64 -10.32 5.20
N ILE A 150 -2.32 -10.26 5.03
CA ILE A 150 -1.36 -10.57 6.10
C ILE A 150 -1.60 -9.67 7.32
N ALA A 151 -1.76 -8.36 7.12
CA ALA A 151 -2.01 -7.44 8.22
C ALA A 151 -3.33 -7.69 8.94
N LEU A 152 -4.41 -8.02 8.20
CA LEU A 152 -5.70 -8.36 8.80
C LEU A 152 -5.60 -9.63 9.64
N ILE A 153 -4.94 -10.67 9.13
CA ILE A 153 -4.68 -11.93 9.86
C ILE A 153 -3.92 -11.64 11.15
N ILE A 154 -2.79 -10.94 11.06
CA ILE A 154 -1.98 -10.59 12.24
C ILE A 154 -2.76 -9.74 13.23
N ASN A 155 -3.62 -8.85 12.74
CA ASN A 155 -4.37 -7.98 13.61
C ASN A 155 -5.52 -8.68 14.35
N GLN A 156 -6.05 -9.78 13.82
CA GLN A 156 -7.03 -10.61 14.52
C GLN A 156 -6.42 -11.34 15.73
N PHE A 157 -5.11 -11.61 15.75
CA PHE A 157 -4.48 -12.27 16.89
C PHE A 157 -4.44 -11.35 18.13
N PRO A 158 -4.99 -11.78 19.29
CA PRO A 158 -4.98 -10.99 20.51
C PRO A 158 -3.61 -11.08 21.21
N ILE A 159 -2.60 -10.33 20.72
CA ILE A 159 -1.26 -10.27 21.33
C ILE A 159 -1.29 -9.80 22.80
N HIS A 160 -2.30 -9.02 23.20
CA HIS A 160 -2.51 -8.63 24.60
C HIS A 160 -2.50 -9.83 25.56
N ARG A 161 -3.08 -10.98 25.17
CA ARG A 161 -3.09 -12.18 26.02
C ARG A 161 -1.71 -12.82 26.19
N ILE A 162 -0.82 -12.70 25.19
CA ILE A 162 0.52 -13.29 25.23
C ILE A 162 1.43 -12.49 26.16
N LEU A 163 1.37 -11.15 26.09
CA LEU A 163 2.15 -10.28 26.97
C LEU A 163 1.68 -10.34 28.43
N ALA A 164 0.37 -10.44 28.68
CA ALA A 164 -0.17 -10.61 30.03
C ALA A 164 0.23 -11.96 30.66
N LYS A 165 0.36 -13.03 29.85
CA LYS A 165 0.83 -14.33 30.33
C LYS A 165 2.33 -14.32 30.66
N GLY A 166 3.14 -13.56 29.93
CA GLY A 166 4.57 -13.40 30.20
C GLY A 166 4.86 -12.61 31.48
N GLU A 167 4.06 -11.58 31.80
CA GLU A 167 4.18 -10.85 33.08
C GLU A 167 3.75 -11.69 34.29
N GLN A 168 2.82 -12.65 34.13
CA GLN A 168 2.42 -13.56 35.21
C GLN A 168 3.33 -14.79 35.37
N ALA A 169 4.09 -15.18 34.35
CA ALA A 169 5.08 -16.25 34.46
C ALA A 169 6.43 -15.78 35.03
N GLY A 170 6.62 -14.46 35.16
CA GLY A 170 7.82 -13.83 35.72
C GLY A 170 7.65 -13.23 37.13
N ARG A 171 6.51 -13.47 37.79
CA ARG A 171 6.28 -13.20 39.22
C ARG A 171 6.13 -14.52 39.97
#